data_AF-A0A223V6I6-F1
#
_entry.id   AF-A0A223V6I6-F1
#
_cell.length_a   1.000
_cell.length_b   1.000
_cell.length_c   1.000
_cell.angle_alpha   90.00
_cell.angle_beta   90.00
_cell.angle_gamma   90.00
#
_symmetry.space_group_name_H-M   'P 1'
#
loop_
_entity.id
_entity.type
_entity.pdbx_description
1 polymer ?
#
loop_
_entity_poly.entity_id
_entity_poly.type
_entity_poly.pdbx_seq_one_letter_code
_entity_poly.pdbx_strand_id
1 'polypeptide(L)'
;MESILWNNNRSLKMVEVFKTNISSQSKAEEVLRILNSKFPGYKVDFDLEDCDNILRVENENGTLKIDDIICCLLGKQVVVEVLLD
;
A
#
# COMPACT_ATOMS: atom_id res chain seq x y z
N MET A 1 -14.85 -34.54 20.85
CA MET A 1 -13.75 -34.60 19.86
C MET A 1 -13.87 -33.37 18.99
N GLU A 2 -13.62 -32.22 19.60
CA GLU A 2 -13.64 -30.92 18.95
C GLU A 2 -12.26 -30.30 19.16
N SER A 3 -11.85 -29.41 18.26
CA SER A 3 -10.47 -28.97 17.95
C SER A 3 -9.83 -29.95 16.95
N ILE A 4 -9.59 -29.63 15.68
CA ILE A 4 -8.97 -28.42 15.11
C ILE A 4 -9.52 -28.26 13.68
N LEU A 5 -10.52 -27.40 13.49
CA LEU A 5 -10.64 -26.67 12.23
C LEU A 5 -9.79 -25.42 12.46
N TRP A 6 -8.50 -25.48 12.14
CA TRP A 6 -7.71 -24.27 12.01
C TRP A 6 -8.47 -23.40 11.01
N ASN A 7 -8.99 -22.27 11.47
CA ASN A 7 -9.57 -21.24 10.61
C ASN A 7 -8.49 -20.84 9.60
N ASN A 8 -8.49 -21.51 8.44
CA ASN A 8 -7.75 -21.11 7.26
C ASN A 8 -8.43 -19.89 6.61
N ASN A 9 -8.90 -18.94 7.42
CA ASN A 9 -9.14 -17.59 6.95
C ASN A 9 -7.81 -16.83 6.99
N ARG A 10 -6.77 -17.38 6.34
CA ARG A 10 -5.77 -16.49 5.78
C ARG A 10 -6.48 -15.82 4.62
N SER A 11 -7.17 -14.70 4.88
CA SER A 11 -7.30 -13.68 3.84
C SER A 11 -5.90 -13.55 3.27
N LEU A 12 -5.74 -13.86 1.98
CA LEU A 12 -4.50 -13.60 1.25
C LEU A 12 -4.33 -12.08 1.23
N LYS A 13 -3.83 -11.53 2.34
CA LYS A 13 -3.45 -10.14 2.46
C LYS A 13 -2.22 -9.99 1.59
N MET A 14 -2.42 -9.39 0.42
CA MET A 14 -1.31 -8.99 -0.42
C MET A 14 -0.86 -7.62 0.06
N VAL A 15 0.43 -7.50 0.36
CA VAL A 15 1.05 -6.26 0.81
C VAL A 15 2.18 -5.96 -0.13
N GLU A 16 2.17 -4.75 -0.69
CA GLU A 16 3.27 -4.22 -1.48
C GLU A 16 3.89 -3.04 -0.75
N VAL A 17 5.21 -2.96 -0.77
CA VAL A 17 5.99 -1.89 -0.14
C VAL A 17 6.72 -1.11 -1.23
N PHE A 18 6.55 0.20 -1.19
CA PHE A 18 7.19 1.13 -2.12
C PHE A 18 8.03 2.12 -1.35
N LYS A 19 9.23 2.41 -1.83
CA LYS A 19 10.01 3.57 -1.42
C LYS A 19 9.56 4.78 -2.24
N THR A 20 9.34 5.91 -1.57
CA THR A 20 8.93 7.15 -2.24
C THR A 20 9.88 8.30 -1.91
N ASN A 21 9.79 9.42 -2.64
CA ASN A 21 10.47 10.67 -2.28
C ASN A 21 9.60 11.61 -1.44
N ILE A 22 8.50 11.10 -0.86
CA ILE A 22 7.53 11.91 -0.12
C ILE A 22 8.00 12.10 1.32
N SER A 23 8.61 13.24 1.61
CA SER A 23 9.03 13.61 2.97
C SER A 23 8.09 14.63 3.65
N SER A 24 7.07 15.12 2.94
CA SER A 24 6.11 16.07 3.49
C SER A 24 4.80 15.39 3.83
N GLN A 25 4.34 15.57 5.08
CA GLN A 25 3.02 15.13 5.55
C GLN A 25 1.90 15.55 4.60
N SER A 26 1.93 16.80 4.12
CA SER A 26 0.92 17.33 3.20
C SER A 26 0.83 16.55 1.88
N LYS A 27 1.98 16.10 1.38
CA LYS A 27 2.08 15.35 0.14
C LYS A 27 1.69 13.88 0.33
N ALA A 28 2.06 13.30 1.48
CA ALA A 28 1.61 11.97 1.89
C ALA A 28 0.08 11.92 1.99
N GLU A 29 -0.54 12.91 2.65
CA GLU A 29 -1.99 13.02 2.74
C GLU A 29 -2.67 13.19 1.37
N GLU A 30 -2.09 13.98 0.47
CA GLU A 30 -2.62 14.12 -0.90
C GLU A 30 -2.66 12.75 -1.60
N VAL A 31 -1.54 12.03 -1.59
CA VAL A 31 -1.40 10.73 -2.24
C VAL A 31 -2.32 9.70 -1.60
N LEU A 32 -2.42 9.67 -0.27
CA LEU A 32 -3.27 8.75 0.47
C LEU A 32 -4.75 8.97 0.13
N ARG A 33 -5.21 10.23 0.03
CA ARG A 33 -6.59 10.54 -0.42
C ARG A 33 -6.86 10.07 -1.85
N ILE A 34 -5.89 10.24 -2.75
CA ILE A 34 -6.04 9.80 -4.16
C ILE A 34 -6.12 8.28 -4.24
N LEU A 35 -5.22 7.57 -3.55
CA LEU A 35 -5.20 6.12 -3.55
C LEU A 35 -6.46 5.55 -2.90
N ASN A 36 -6.90 6.09 -1.76
CA ASN A 36 -8.17 5.69 -1.14
C ASN A 36 -9.39 5.99 -2.02
N SER A 37 -9.38 7.11 -2.76
CA SER A 37 -10.47 7.44 -3.68
C SER A 37 -10.51 6.53 -4.91
N LYS A 38 -9.35 6.08 -5.42
CA LYS A 38 -9.28 5.16 -6.57
C LYS A 38 -9.48 3.70 -6.17
N PHE A 39 -9.00 3.34 -4.99
CA PHE A 39 -8.98 1.98 -4.47
C PHE A 39 -9.57 1.96 -3.06
N PRO A 40 -10.90 2.08 -2.91
CA PRO A 40 -11.56 2.15 -1.60
C PRO A 40 -11.45 0.87 -0.75
N GLY A 41 -10.95 -0.23 -1.34
CA GLY A 41 -10.67 -1.47 -0.63
C GLY A 41 -9.19 -1.67 -0.30
N TYR A 42 -8.31 -0.74 -0.67
CA TYR A 42 -6.90 -0.84 -0.34
C TYR A 42 -6.65 -0.09 0.96
N LYS A 43 -5.82 -0.69 1.82
CA LYS A 43 -5.29 -0.05 3.00
C LYS A 43 -3.93 0.54 2.64
N VAL A 44 -3.82 1.86 2.75
CA VAL A 44 -2.62 2.59 2.36
C VAL A 44 -2.08 3.30 3.59
N ASP A 45 -0.84 3.02 3.94
CA ASP A 45 -0.14 3.62 5.07
C ASP A 45 1.21 4.21 4.61
N PHE A 46 1.57 5.37 5.14
CA PHE A 46 2.89 5.95 4.96
C PHE A 46 3.67 5.82 6.26
N ASP A 47 4.84 5.21 6.22
CA ASP A 47 5.82 5.28 7.28
C ASP A 47 6.72 6.50 7.04
N LEU A 48 6.39 7.58 7.73
CA LEU A 48 7.16 8.83 7.72
C LEU A 48 8.15 8.90 8.89
N GLU A 49 8.12 7.93 9.80
CA GLU A 49 9.12 7.79 10.85
C GLU A 49 10.38 7.11 10.28
N ASP A 50 10.20 6.25 9.30
CA ASP A 50 11.28 5.72 8.47
C ASP A 50 11.89 6.82 7.58
N CYS A 51 13.21 7.02 7.70
CA CYS A 51 13.98 7.93 6.85
C CYS A 51 13.86 7.61 5.35
N ASP A 52 13.36 6.42 5.02
CA ASP A 52 13.21 5.94 3.66
C ASP A 52 11.87 6.32 3.00
N ASN A 53 10.94 7.02 3.70
CA ASN A 53 9.63 7.45 3.19
C ASN A 53 8.86 6.30 2.53
N ILE A 54 8.57 5.28 3.34
CA ILE A 54 7.97 4.04 2.86
C ILE A 54 6.45 4.21 2.71
N LEU A 55 5.93 3.77 1.58
CA LEU A 55 4.51 3.64 1.28
C LEU A 55 4.14 2.16 1.28
N ARG A 56 3.25 1.76 2.17
CA ARG A 56 2.70 0.40 2.24
C ARG A 56 1.28 0.39 1.69
N VAL A 57 1.02 -0.52 0.75
CA VAL A 57 -0.32 -0.74 0.20
C VAL A 57 -0.72 -2.18 0.43
N GLU A 58 -1.86 -2.40 1.06
CA GLU A 58 -2.41 -3.71 1.35
C GLU A 58 -3.79 -3.87 0.74
N ASN A 59 -4.14 -5.07 0.29
CA ASN A 59 -5.51 -5.40 -0.11
C ASN A 59 -5.94 -6.67 0.62
N GLU A 60 -7.00 -6.54 1.43
CA GLU A 60 -7.56 -7.67 2.19
C GLU A 60 -8.38 -8.62 1.32
N ASN A 61 -8.82 -8.14 0.14
CA ASN A 61 -9.68 -8.86 -0.79
C ASN A 61 -8.89 -9.53 -1.93
N GLY A 62 -7.56 -9.60 -1.85
CA GLY A 62 -6.72 -10.32 -2.81
C GLY A 62 -5.72 -9.43 -3.55
N THR A 63 -5.64 -9.57 -4.87
CA THR A 63 -4.56 -9.01 -5.70
C THR A 63 -4.51 -7.48 -5.67
N LEU A 64 -3.29 -6.95 -5.58
CA LEU A 64 -3.01 -5.52 -5.76
C LEU A 64 -2.72 -5.21 -7.23
N LYS A 65 -3.30 -4.12 -7.74
CA LYS A 65 -2.99 -3.60 -9.07
C LYS A 65 -1.79 -2.67 -9.01
N ILE A 66 -0.61 -3.26 -8.89
CA ILE A 66 0.66 -2.54 -8.73
C ILE A 66 0.88 -1.54 -9.88
N ASP A 67 0.62 -1.95 -11.12
CA ASP A 67 0.77 -1.08 -12.30
C ASP A 67 -0.11 0.17 -12.22
N ASP A 68 -1.35 0.03 -11.76
CA ASP A 68 -2.27 1.17 -11.60
C ASP A 68 -1.81 2.10 -10.49
N ILE A 69 -1.29 1.55 -9.38
CA ILE A 69 -0.73 2.34 -8.26
C ILE A 69 0.47 3.13 -8.75
N ILE A 70 1.43 2.49 -9.42
CA ILE A 70 2.62 3.15 -9.98
C ILE A 70 2.21 4.24 -10.95
N CYS A 71 1.28 3.97 -11.88
CA CYS A 71 0.78 4.98 -12.81
C CYS A 71 0.16 6.19 -12.10
N CYS A 72 -0.58 5.97 -10.99
CA CYS A 72 -1.13 7.06 -10.19
C CYS A 72 -0.04 7.93 -9.55
N LEU A 73 0.98 7.29 -8.99
CA LEU A 73 2.09 7.97 -8.30
C LEU A 73 2.96 8.75 -9.29
N LEU A 74 3.29 8.17 -10.44
CA LEU A 74 4.02 8.84 -11.51
C LEU A 74 3.25 10.07 -12.04
N GLY A 75 1.92 9.97 -12.18
CA GLY A 75 1.05 11.10 -12.53
C GLY A 75 1.10 12.27 -11.53
N LYS A 76 1.63 12.03 -10.32
CA LYS A 76 1.80 13.02 -9.25
C LYS A 76 3.24 13.52 -9.11
N GLN A 77 4.12 13.14 -10.06
CA GLN A 77 5.56 13.43 -10.03
C GLN A 77 6.25 12.88 -8.77
N VAL A 78 5.73 11.76 -8.26
CA VAL A 78 6.33 11.02 -7.14
C VAL A 78 7.30 10.00 -7.71
N VAL A 79 8.53 9.99 -7.18
CA VAL A 79 9.48 8.92 -7.49
C VAL A 79 9.09 7.71 -6.68
N VAL A 80 8.98 6.56 -7.35
CA VAL A 80 8.57 5.29 -6.74
C VAL A 80 9.61 4.25 -7.09
N GLU A 81 10.08 3.55 -6.06
CA GLU A 81 10.93 2.38 -6.18
C GLU A 81 10.23 1.21 -5.48
N VAL A 82 10.02 0.11 -6.20
CA VAL A 82 9.37 -1.09 -5.65
C VAL A 82 10.40 -1.83 -4.81
N LEU A 83 10.10 -2.04 -3.53
CA LEU A 83 10.92 -2.87 -2.65
C LEU A 83 10.35 -4.29 -2.68
N LEU A 84 11.05 -5.19 -3.36
CA LEU A 84 10.74 -6.61 -3.33
C LEU A 84 11.28 -7.21 -2.01
N ASP A 85 10.43 -7.92 -1.28
CA ASP A 85 10.84 -8.83 -0.18
C ASP A 85 11.65 -10.02 -0.74
#